data_AF-A0AAP2BF49-F1
#
_entry.id   AF-A0AAP2BF49-F1
#
_cell.length_a   1.000
_cell.length_b   1.000
_cell.length_c   1.000
_cell.angle_alpha   90.00
_cell.angle_beta   90.00
_cell.angle_gamma   90.00
#
_symmetry.space_group_name_H-M   'P 1'
#
loop_
_entity.id
_entity.type
_entity.pdbx_description
1 polymer ?
#
loop_
_entity_poly.entity_id
_entity_poly.type
_entity_poly.pdbx_seq_one_letter_code
_entity_poly.pdbx_strand_id
1 'polypeptide(L)'
;MTIIASYNIYGCKVLLADTLITSQQRNESKPTLPTLGKIDSTRVDSDFYIAGNLQKIQILSDYCAVAYAGKVSLAHQFITTLSDILKERTLLISDIENTYKDIDGNTELAIIYLYNTDNEEIISGGLNCVNALSDVLGEVTYRGSGEQAITDYIEWLDGQAYISPPSDDEVVAQAVSITIQQIAQLQMAEIKSENMPESIKDCFGSGYEIVTFYDGKFNRIDLTYAFIELSYNKETKNVEINHPYLILSQYITNDFLIHDRYQQNNYDCDVDSNLVEYQYDQIITQSLLNLNEDIPAIIPPDKINNLNFCCFIFHDNFKHGTTMWQSAIIRSDTPPINIIKYHEGNLYYVDYSEQAEKQLIGFVSKNYL
;
A
#
# COMPACT_ATOMS: atom_id res chain seq x y z
N MET A 1 1.66 -3.17 14.32
CA MET A 1 0.27 -3.49 13.93
C MET A 1 0.29 -4.36 12.68
N THR A 2 -0.80 -5.08 12.37
CA THR A 2 -0.90 -5.88 11.14
C THR A 2 -2.31 -5.82 10.59
N ILE A 3 -2.42 -5.74 9.26
CA ILE A 3 -3.65 -5.83 8.50
C ILE A 3 -3.46 -6.77 7.30
N ILE A 4 -4.39 -7.71 7.16
CA ILE A 4 -4.70 -8.38 5.89
C ILE A 4 -6.20 -8.25 5.64
N ALA A 5 -6.59 -8.01 4.39
CA ALA A 5 -7.98 -7.90 4.02
C ALA A 5 -8.23 -8.38 2.58
N SER A 6 -9.46 -8.82 2.31
CA SER A 6 -10.04 -9.02 1.00
C SER A 6 -11.33 -8.22 0.90
N TYR A 7 -11.54 -7.57 -0.25
CA TYR A 7 -12.79 -6.89 -0.60
C TYR A 7 -13.43 -7.52 -1.83
N ASN A 8 -14.74 -7.35 -1.99
CA ASN A 8 -15.50 -7.75 -3.18
C ASN A 8 -16.23 -6.52 -3.76
N ILE A 9 -15.49 -5.69 -4.46
CA ILE A 9 -15.96 -4.40 -4.96
C ILE A 9 -16.52 -4.62 -6.37
N TYR A 10 -17.85 -4.57 -6.50
CA TYR A 10 -18.57 -4.80 -7.77
C TYR A 10 -18.16 -6.12 -8.47
N GLY A 11 -17.88 -7.18 -7.72
CA GLY A 11 -17.43 -8.47 -8.24
C GLY A 11 -15.92 -8.61 -8.41
N CYS A 12 -15.15 -7.52 -8.31
CA CYS A 12 -13.70 -7.58 -8.29
C CYS A 12 -13.18 -7.86 -6.87
N LYS A 13 -12.43 -8.97 -6.76
CA LYS A 13 -11.79 -9.36 -5.51
C LYS A 13 -10.40 -8.71 -5.40
N VAL A 14 -10.16 -8.00 -4.31
CA VAL A 14 -8.89 -7.31 -4.04
C VAL A 14 -8.33 -7.78 -2.71
N LEU A 15 -7.06 -8.20 -2.67
CA LEU A 15 -6.30 -8.42 -1.45
C LEU A 15 -5.48 -7.18 -1.09
N LEU A 16 -5.45 -6.87 0.20
CA LEU A 16 -4.67 -5.81 0.81
C LEU A 16 -3.86 -6.41 1.97
N ALA A 17 -2.61 -6.01 2.11
CA ALA A 17 -1.83 -6.23 3.32
C ALA A 17 -0.84 -5.09 3.58
N ASP A 18 -0.47 -4.89 4.85
CA ASP A 18 0.79 -4.19 5.18
C ASP A 18 1.98 -5.16 5.14
N THR A 19 3.21 -4.65 5.25
CA THR A 19 4.41 -5.49 5.22
C THR A 19 5.13 -5.63 6.57
N LEU A 20 4.63 -5.01 7.64
CA LEU A 20 5.43 -4.81 8.86
C LEU A 20 5.48 -6.10 9.69
N ILE A 21 6.67 -6.50 10.11
CA ILE A 21 6.86 -7.63 11.02
C ILE A 21 7.37 -7.13 12.37
N THR A 22 6.80 -7.69 13.43
CA THR A 22 7.21 -7.41 14.81
C THR A 22 7.78 -8.65 15.49
N SER A 23 8.58 -8.41 16.53
CA SER A 23 9.19 -9.45 17.36
C SER A 23 9.18 -9.02 18.82
N GLN A 24 9.11 -9.98 19.74
CA GLN A 24 9.31 -9.72 21.17
C GLN A 24 10.78 -9.42 21.50
N GLN A 25 11.69 -9.76 20.60
CA GLN A 25 13.10 -9.44 20.73
C GLN A 25 13.34 -8.02 20.24
N ARG A 26 14.01 -7.23 21.08
CA ARG A 26 14.43 -5.89 20.71
C ARG A 26 15.43 -5.96 19.56
N ASN A 27 15.09 -5.32 18.45
CA ASN A 27 16.04 -5.04 17.39
C ASN A 27 16.84 -3.78 17.77
N GLU A 28 18.17 -3.90 17.87
CA GLU A 28 19.08 -2.78 18.15
C GLU A 28 19.34 -1.91 16.92
N SER A 29 19.10 -2.43 15.71
CA SER A 29 19.20 -1.64 14.48
C SER A 29 18.01 -0.70 14.33
N LYS A 30 18.28 0.54 13.94
CA LYS A 30 17.23 1.52 13.62
C LYS A 30 16.61 1.16 12.27
N PRO A 31 15.33 0.76 12.21
CA PRO A 31 14.69 0.42 10.96
C PRO A 31 14.43 1.70 10.15
N THR A 32 14.39 1.54 8.83
CA THR A 32 13.84 2.56 7.92
C THR A 32 12.48 2.05 7.48
N LEU A 33 11.45 2.88 7.66
CA LEU A 33 10.09 2.58 7.29
C LEU A 33 9.71 3.34 6.01
N PRO A 34 9.00 2.73 5.05
CA PRO A 34 8.54 3.41 3.84
C PRO A 34 7.88 4.78 4.06
N THR A 35 6.99 4.91 5.04
CA THR A 35 6.27 6.16 5.33
C THR A 35 7.12 7.13 6.15
N LEU A 36 7.69 6.66 7.27
CA LEU A 36 8.34 7.51 8.28
C LEU A 36 9.85 7.74 8.06
N GLY A 37 10.49 7.01 7.14
CA GLY A 37 11.94 7.04 6.98
C GLY A 37 12.66 6.39 8.17
N LYS A 38 13.85 6.89 8.51
CA LYS A 38 14.62 6.41 9.66
C LYS A 38 13.95 6.84 10.97
N ILE A 39 13.66 5.88 11.84
CA ILE A 39 13.05 6.14 13.14
C ILE A 39 14.02 5.80 14.28
N ASP A 40 13.89 6.54 15.39
CA ASP A 40 14.75 6.36 16.57
C ASP A 40 14.26 5.26 17.52
N SER A 41 12.94 5.01 17.54
CA SER A 41 12.32 3.98 18.38
C SER A 41 11.93 2.76 17.54
N THR A 42 12.37 1.59 17.96
CA THR A 42 11.91 0.32 17.37
C THR A 42 10.69 -0.25 18.08
N ARG A 43 10.18 0.42 19.12
CA ARG A 43 9.06 -0.08 19.93
C ARG A 43 7.74 0.09 19.20
N VAL A 44 6.90 -0.94 19.25
CA VAL A 44 5.52 -0.92 18.75
C VAL A 44 4.55 -0.80 19.92
N ASP A 45 4.75 -1.60 20.96
CA ASP A 45 3.96 -1.56 22.20
C ASP A 45 4.79 -2.07 23.40
N SER A 46 4.13 -2.52 24.49
CA SER A 46 4.81 -3.04 25.67
C SER A 46 5.71 -4.23 25.38
N ASP A 47 5.32 -5.08 24.45
CA ASP A 47 5.81 -6.45 24.28
C ASP A 47 6.45 -6.69 22.92
N PHE A 48 6.24 -5.79 21.95
CA PHE A 48 6.69 -5.94 20.58
C PHE A 48 7.54 -4.77 20.07
N TYR A 49 8.53 -5.14 19.26
CA TYR A 49 9.45 -4.27 18.55
C TYR A 49 9.39 -4.55 17.04
N ILE A 50 9.76 -3.58 16.23
CA ILE A 50 9.90 -3.73 14.78
C ILE A 50 11.05 -4.69 14.50
N ALA A 51 10.74 -5.76 13.76
CA ALA A 51 11.71 -6.74 13.30
C ALA A 51 12.18 -6.42 11.86
N GLY A 52 11.29 -5.88 11.03
CA GLY A 52 11.57 -5.54 9.64
C GLY A 52 10.31 -5.58 8.79
N ASN A 53 10.48 -5.78 7.48
CA ASN A 53 9.39 -5.86 6.50
C ASN A 53 9.43 -7.21 5.79
N LEU A 54 8.25 -7.75 5.48
CA LEU A 54 8.07 -9.00 4.74
C LEU A 54 6.77 -8.92 3.95
N GLN A 55 6.77 -9.42 2.71
CA GLN A 55 5.54 -9.49 1.93
C GLN A 55 4.56 -10.46 2.57
N LYS A 56 3.37 -9.97 2.91
CA LYS A 56 2.29 -10.74 3.52
C LYS A 56 1.35 -11.36 2.50
N ILE A 57 1.31 -10.87 1.27
CA ILE A 57 0.64 -11.56 0.16
C ILE A 57 1.66 -12.39 -0.60
N GLN A 58 1.28 -13.58 -1.03
CA GLN A 58 2.06 -14.49 -1.86
C GLN A 58 1.19 -14.92 -3.04
N ILE A 59 1.64 -14.58 -4.26
CA ILE A 59 1.03 -15.11 -5.48
C ILE A 59 1.69 -16.46 -5.73
N LEU A 60 0.95 -17.54 -5.54
CA LEU A 60 1.46 -18.90 -5.64
C LEU A 60 1.40 -19.39 -7.09
N SER A 61 0.40 -18.95 -7.84
CA SER A 61 0.23 -19.22 -9.26
C SER A 61 -0.61 -18.12 -9.92
N ASP A 62 -0.78 -18.17 -11.24
CA ASP A 62 -1.66 -17.25 -11.97
C ASP A 62 -3.11 -17.25 -11.41
N TYR A 63 -3.54 -18.37 -10.82
CA TYR A 63 -4.90 -18.60 -10.34
C TYR A 63 -5.02 -18.70 -8.81
N CYS A 64 -3.96 -18.46 -8.04
CA CYS A 64 -4.01 -18.52 -6.58
C CYS A 64 -3.10 -17.48 -5.91
N ALA A 65 -3.69 -16.66 -5.03
CA ALA A 65 -2.98 -15.73 -4.17
C ALA A 65 -3.42 -15.88 -2.71
N VAL A 66 -2.50 -15.69 -1.77
CA VAL A 66 -2.72 -15.90 -0.34
C VAL A 66 -2.12 -14.75 0.47
N ALA A 67 -2.88 -14.17 1.40
CA ALA A 67 -2.39 -13.25 2.42
C ALA A 67 -2.33 -13.91 3.79
N TYR A 68 -1.36 -13.54 4.64
CA TYR A 68 -1.24 -14.09 6.00
C TYR A 68 -1.06 -13.02 7.09
N ALA A 69 -1.54 -13.34 8.29
CA ALA A 69 -1.29 -12.59 9.51
C ALA A 69 -1.03 -13.56 10.68
N GLY A 70 -0.25 -13.10 11.66
CA GLY A 70 0.14 -13.91 12.81
C GLY A 70 1.59 -14.38 12.74
N LYS A 71 1.86 -15.63 13.16
CA LYS A 71 3.22 -16.12 13.37
C LYS A 71 3.95 -16.43 12.07
N VAL A 72 5.01 -15.67 11.77
CA VAL A 72 5.79 -15.77 10.52
C VAL A 72 6.31 -17.18 10.25
N SER A 73 6.76 -17.92 11.28
CA SER A 73 7.27 -19.29 11.08
C SER A 73 6.19 -20.25 10.58
N LEU A 74 4.94 -20.09 11.04
CA LEU A 74 3.81 -20.91 10.59
C LEU A 74 3.37 -20.49 9.19
N ALA A 75 3.33 -19.18 8.91
CA ALA A 75 3.07 -18.67 7.57
C ALA A 75 4.09 -19.20 6.54
N HIS A 76 5.37 -19.20 6.89
CA HIS A 76 6.41 -19.76 6.03
C HIS A 76 6.21 -21.25 5.77
N GLN A 77 5.94 -22.05 6.82
CA GLN A 77 5.65 -23.48 6.65
C GLN A 77 4.43 -23.71 5.75
N PHE A 78 3.38 -22.90 5.92
CA PHE A 78 2.15 -22.96 5.13
C PHE A 78 2.42 -22.69 3.65
N ILE A 79 3.06 -21.57 3.35
CA ILE A 79 3.37 -21.15 1.98
C ILE A 79 4.31 -22.13 1.29
N THR A 80 5.34 -22.62 1.99
CA THR A 80 6.27 -23.61 1.43
C THR A 80 5.56 -24.93 1.11
N THR A 81 4.66 -25.39 1.98
CA THR A 81 3.89 -26.63 1.74
C THR A 81 2.99 -26.51 0.49
N LEU A 82 2.29 -25.38 0.34
CA LEU A 82 1.48 -25.15 -0.87
C LEU A 82 2.34 -25.05 -2.14
N SER A 83 3.52 -24.43 -2.03
CA SER A 83 4.48 -24.33 -3.13
C SER A 83 5.04 -25.68 -3.54
N ASP A 84 5.25 -26.60 -2.60
CA ASP A 84 5.68 -27.96 -2.89
C ASP A 84 4.58 -28.76 -3.60
N ILE A 85 3.30 -28.59 -3.19
CA ILE A 85 2.17 -29.20 -3.90
C ILE A 85 2.08 -28.69 -5.35
N LEU A 86 2.29 -27.40 -5.58
CA LEU A 86 2.29 -26.79 -6.92
C LEU A 86 3.33 -27.38 -7.88
N LYS A 87 4.48 -27.84 -7.35
CA LYS A 87 5.50 -28.49 -8.17
C LYS A 87 5.03 -29.84 -8.72
N GLU A 88 4.05 -30.46 -8.07
CA GLU A 88 3.55 -31.80 -8.42
C GLU A 88 2.21 -31.75 -9.18
N ARG A 89 1.33 -30.81 -8.84
CA ARG A 89 -0.01 -30.68 -9.42
C ARG A 89 -0.65 -29.31 -9.18
N THR A 90 -1.76 -29.07 -9.87
CA THR A 90 -2.65 -27.93 -9.58
C THR A 90 -3.13 -27.97 -8.13
N LEU A 91 -2.94 -26.85 -7.40
CA LEU A 91 -3.55 -26.60 -6.09
C LEU A 91 -5.08 -26.59 -6.19
N LEU A 92 -5.73 -27.14 -5.17
CA LEU A 92 -7.16 -27.05 -4.93
C LEU A 92 -7.41 -26.25 -3.65
N ILE A 93 -8.59 -25.65 -3.52
CA ILE A 93 -9.00 -24.96 -2.28
C ILE A 93 -8.88 -25.91 -1.07
N SER A 94 -9.21 -27.19 -1.23
CA SER A 94 -9.05 -28.19 -0.16
C SER A 94 -7.60 -28.34 0.32
N ASP A 95 -6.61 -28.09 -0.54
CA ASP A 95 -5.19 -28.14 -0.14
C ASP A 95 -4.84 -26.97 0.78
N ILE A 96 -5.37 -25.78 0.48
CA ILE A 96 -5.22 -24.58 1.33
C ILE A 96 -5.82 -24.87 2.72
N GLU A 97 -7.05 -25.39 2.76
CA GLU A 97 -7.74 -25.66 4.02
C GLU A 97 -7.11 -26.81 4.84
N ASN A 98 -6.68 -27.88 4.18
CA ASN A 98 -6.05 -29.02 4.86
C ASN A 98 -4.65 -28.65 5.37
N THR A 99 -3.84 -27.97 4.57
CA THR A 99 -2.52 -27.47 4.97
C THR A 99 -2.62 -26.56 6.18
N TYR A 100 -3.63 -25.69 6.21
CA TYR A 100 -3.87 -24.80 7.35
C TYR A 100 -4.21 -25.58 8.63
N LYS A 101 -5.10 -26.58 8.53
CA LYS A 101 -5.50 -27.43 9.65
C LYS A 101 -4.31 -28.22 10.22
N ASP A 102 -3.43 -28.72 9.34
CA ASP A 102 -2.28 -29.53 9.74
C ASP A 102 -1.18 -28.71 10.45
N ILE A 103 -1.07 -27.41 10.16
CA ILE A 103 -0.01 -26.54 10.67
C ILE A 103 -0.36 -25.84 11.98
N ASP A 104 -1.52 -25.17 12.04
CA ASP A 104 -1.87 -24.29 13.17
C ASP A 104 -3.21 -24.69 13.83
N GLY A 105 -4.14 -25.28 13.07
CA GLY A 105 -5.42 -25.71 13.64
C GLY A 105 -6.32 -24.57 14.15
N ASN A 106 -6.11 -23.31 13.72
CA ASN A 106 -6.84 -22.07 14.08
C ASN A 106 -6.41 -21.36 15.38
N THR A 107 -5.12 -21.13 15.61
CA THR A 107 -4.68 -20.43 16.84
C THR A 107 -3.79 -19.21 16.59
N GLU A 108 -2.68 -19.35 15.89
CA GLU A 108 -1.64 -18.33 15.76
C GLU A 108 -1.48 -17.79 14.32
N LEU A 109 -2.19 -18.38 13.34
CA LEU A 109 -2.13 -18.01 11.93
C LEU A 109 -3.53 -17.66 11.41
N ALA A 110 -3.61 -16.64 10.57
CA ALA A 110 -4.78 -16.33 9.77
C ALA A 110 -4.40 -16.24 8.30
N ILE A 111 -5.28 -16.75 7.43
CA ILE A 111 -5.05 -16.83 6.00
C ILE A 111 -6.26 -16.30 5.26
N ILE A 112 -6.05 -15.42 4.29
CA ILE A 112 -7.06 -15.04 3.30
C ILE A 112 -6.55 -15.51 1.95
N TYR A 113 -7.37 -16.17 1.16
CA TYR A 113 -6.99 -16.63 -0.18
C TYR A 113 -7.95 -16.10 -1.24
N LEU A 114 -7.41 -15.82 -2.42
CA LEU A 114 -8.15 -15.66 -3.67
C LEU A 114 -7.78 -16.80 -4.61
N TYR A 115 -8.80 -17.39 -5.23
CA TYR A 115 -8.65 -18.54 -6.11
C TYR A 115 -9.50 -18.34 -7.36
N ASN A 116 -8.86 -18.34 -8.53
CA ASN A 116 -9.56 -18.34 -9.81
C ASN A 116 -9.95 -19.77 -10.20
N THR A 117 -11.25 -20.01 -10.38
CA THR A 117 -11.77 -21.31 -10.82
C THR A 117 -11.67 -21.47 -12.35
N ASP A 118 -11.87 -22.69 -12.83
CA ASP A 118 -11.89 -22.99 -14.27
C ASP A 118 -12.98 -22.21 -15.04
N ASN A 119 -13.99 -21.68 -14.34
CA ASN A 119 -15.07 -20.87 -14.92
C ASN A 119 -14.78 -19.36 -14.86
N GLU A 120 -13.55 -18.96 -14.60
CA GLU A 120 -13.12 -17.54 -14.45
C GLU A 120 -13.78 -16.80 -13.27
N GLU A 121 -14.41 -17.52 -12.35
CA GLU A 121 -14.93 -16.96 -11.11
C GLU A 121 -13.83 -16.90 -10.05
N ILE A 122 -13.63 -15.72 -9.45
CA ILE A 122 -12.70 -15.53 -8.33
C ILE A 122 -13.42 -15.77 -7.01
N ILE A 123 -13.05 -16.87 -6.36
CA ILE A 123 -13.50 -17.21 -5.01
C ILE A 123 -12.54 -16.59 -3.99
N SER A 124 -13.11 -16.00 -2.93
CA SER A 124 -12.37 -15.52 -1.77
C SER A 124 -12.75 -16.33 -0.54
N GLY A 125 -11.78 -16.69 0.30
CA GLY A 125 -12.04 -17.35 1.58
C GLY A 125 -11.07 -16.92 2.67
N GLY A 126 -11.47 -17.12 3.92
CA GLY A 126 -10.69 -16.76 5.11
C GLY A 126 -10.66 -17.88 6.15
N LEU A 127 -9.48 -18.14 6.70
CA LEU A 127 -9.22 -19.10 7.77
C LEU A 127 -8.73 -18.32 9.01
N ASN A 128 -9.45 -18.44 10.13
CA ASN A 128 -9.27 -17.62 11.33
C ASN A 128 -9.33 -16.10 11.04
N CYS A 129 -10.30 -15.71 10.19
CA CYS A 129 -10.56 -14.32 9.81
C CYS A 129 -11.95 -13.86 10.27
N VAL A 130 -12.14 -12.55 10.31
CA VAL A 130 -13.43 -11.90 10.51
C VAL A 130 -14.05 -11.64 9.14
N ASN A 131 -15.37 -11.81 9.04
CA ASN A 131 -16.14 -11.45 7.86
C ASN A 131 -17.12 -10.32 8.19
N ALA A 132 -17.24 -9.37 7.29
CA ALA A 132 -18.18 -8.26 7.33
C ALA A 132 -18.80 -8.02 5.95
N LEU A 133 -19.83 -7.19 5.92
CA LEU A 133 -20.46 -6.69 4.70
C LEU A 133 -20.37 -5.17 4.71
N SER A 134 -20.12 -4.60 3.54
CA SER A 134 -20.12 -3.17 3.27
C SER A 134 -20.92 -2.90 2.00
N ASP A 135 -21.66 -1.79 2.00
CA ASP A 135 -22.44 -1.37 0.84
C ASP A 135 -21.56 -1.02 -0.36
N VAL A 136 -20.31 -0.58 -0.10
CA VAL A 136 -19.34 -0.21 -1.14
C VAL A 136 -18.28 -1.30 -1.37
N LEU A 137 -17.74 -1.90 -0.31
CA LEU A 137 -16.69 -2.93 -0.42
C LEU A 137 -17.23 -4.34 -0.67
N GLY A 138 -18.55 -4.53 -0.57
CA GLY A 138 -19.21 -5.83 -0.67
C GLY A 138 -18.83 -6.76 0.48
N GLU A 139 -18.50 -8.00 0.15
CA GLU A 139 -17.96 -8.95 1.12
C GLU A 139 -16.55 -8.56 1.55
N VAL A 140 -16.35 -8.40 2.85
CA VAL A 140 -15.07 -8.05 3.45
C VAL A 140 -14.60 -9.18 4.34
N THR A 141 -13.41 -9.71 4.08
CA THR A 141 -12.73 -10.67 4.96
C THR A 141 -11.44 -10.03 5.45
N TYR A 142 -11.16 -10.04 6.75
CA TYR A 142 -10.00 -9.33 7.28
C TYR A 142 -9.49 -9.92 8.59
N ARG A 143 -8.23 -9.62 8.92
CA ARG A 143 -7.60 -10.02 10.17
C ARG A 143 -6.36 -9.19 10.49
N GLY A 144 -5.99 -9.17 11.77
CA GLY A 144 -4.73 -8.64 12.27
C GLY A 144 -4.92 -7.71 13.45
N SER A 145 -3.84 -7.27 14.09
CA SER A 145 -3.95 -6.40 15.28
C SER A 145 -4.51 -5.01 14.98
N GLY A 146 -4.52 -4.58 13.71
CA GLY A 146 -5.17 -3.33 13.29
C GLY A 146 -6.48 -3.53 12.52
N GLU A 147 -7.18 -4.64 12.77
CA GLU A 147 -8.48 -4.93 12.15
C GLU A 147 -9.54 -3.84 12.39
N GLN A 148 -9.42 -3.06 13.49
CA GLN A 148 -10.31 -1.91 13.75
C GLN A 148 -10.27 -0.87 12.63
N ALA A 149 -9.11 -0.66 11.99
CA ALA A 149 -9.00 0.30 10.89
C ALA A 149 -9.80 -0.14 9.64
N ILE A 150 -10.08 -1.44 9.48
CA ILE A 150 -10.99 -1.93 8.45
C ILE A 150 -12.43 -1.57 8.81
N THR A 151 -12.83 -1.84 10.06
CA THR A 151 -14.18 -1.53 10.53
C THR A 151 -14.49 -0.04 10.42
N ASP A 152 -13.56 0.82 10.86
CA ASP A 152 -13.70 2.27 10.78
C ASP A 152 -13.81 2.76 9.32
N TYR A 153 -13.06 2.12 8.41
CA TYR A 153 -13.13 2.45 6.98
C TYR A 153 -14.46 2.03 6.35
N ILE A 154 -14.99 0.86 6.71
CA ILE A 154 -16.33 0.40 6.27
C ILE A 154 -17.38 1.42 6.72
N GLU A 155 -17.39 1.77 8.01
CA GLU A 155 -18.37 2.73 8.55
C GLU A 155 -18.29 4.10 7.86
N TRP A 156 -17.07 4.59 7.62
CA TRP A 156 -16.86 5.85 6.93
C TRP A 156 -17.35 5.81 5.47
N LEU A 157 -17.05 4.73 4.75
CA LEU A 157 -17.32 4.58 3.33
C LEU A 157 -18.81 4.34 3.06
N ASP A 158 -19.46 3.50 3.86
CA ASP A 158 -20.90 3.23 3.76
C ASP A 158 -21.74 4.46 4.18
N GLY A 159 -21.15 5.37 4.96
CA GLY A 159 -21.73 6.68 5.27
C GLY A 159 -21.65 7.70 4.12
N GLN A 160 -20.91 7.42 3.05
CA GLN A 160 -20.80 8.31 1.88
C GLN A 160 -21.97 8.13 0.91
N ALA A 161 -22.16 9.12 0.01
CA ALA A 161 -23.15 9.01 -1.05
C ALA A 161 -22.84 7.82 -1.98
N TYR A 162 -23.90 7.14 -2.44
CA TYR A 162 -23.82 5.97 -3.32
C TYR A 162 -22.86 6.19 -4.50
N ILE A 163 -21.80 5.38 -4.55
CA ILE A 163 -20.92 5.29 -5.70
C ILE A 163 -21.61 4.41 -6.74
N SER A 164 -21.93 5.00 -7.90
CA SER A 164 -22.54 4.25 -8.99
C SER A 164 -21.58 3.15 -9.47
N PRO A 165 -22.07 1.94 -9.79
CA PRO A 165 -21.22 0.89 -10.33
C PRO A 165 -20.53 1.38 -11.61
N PRO A 166 -19.23 1.12 -11.76
CA PRO A 166 -18.51 1.46 -12.99
C PRO A 166 -18.97 0.56 -14.15
N SER A 167 -18.53 0.88 -15.36
CA SER A 167 -18.63 -0.06 -16.48
C SER A 167 -17.76 -1.30 -16.23
N ASP A 168 -18.09 -2.45 -16.83
CA ASP A 168 -17.36 -3.71 -16.61
C ASP A 168 -15.84 -3.56 -16.86
N ASP A 169 -15.46 -2.78 -17.88
CA ASP A 169 -14.05 -2.50 -18.23
C ASP A 169 -13.30 -1.65 -17.18
N GLU A 170 -14.03 -0.97 -16.30
CA GLU A 170 -13.49 -0.07 -15.27
C GLU A 170 -13.57 -0.65 -13.86
N VAL A 171 -14.24 -1.80 -13.66
CA VAL A 171 -14.44 -2.43 -12.35
C VAL A 171 -13.13 -2.62 -11.60
N VAL A 172 -12.10 -3.18 -12.25
CA VAL A 172 -10.79 -3.41 -11.62
C VAL A 172 -10.14 -2.09 -11.21
N ALA A 173 -10.17 -1.08 -12.09
CA ALA A 173 -9.58 0.23 -11.81
C ALA A 173 -10.28 0.92 -10.64
N GLN A 174 -11.61 0.86 -10.58
CA GLN A 174 -12.42 1.42 -9.50
C GLN A 174 -12.16 0.69 -8.17
N ALA A 175 -12.13 -0.64 -8.19
CA ALA A 175 -11.85 -1.45 -7.00
C ALA A 175 -10.47 -1.15 -6.42
N VAL A 176 -9.44 -1.15 -7.27
CA VAL A 176 -8.08 -0.76 -6.89
C VAL A 176 -8.03 0.67 -6.38
N SER A 177 -8.75 1.61 -7.01
CA SER A 177 -8.80 3.01 -6.56
C SER A 177 -9.39 3.15 -5.15
N ILE A 178 -10.49 2.46 -4.85
CA ILE A 178 -11.09 2.47 -3.51
C ILE A 178 -10.13 1.88 -2.47
N THR A 179 -9.38 0.83 -2.81
CA THR A 179 -8.35 0.26 -1.92
C THR A 179 -7.14 1.18 -1.75
N ILE A 180 -6.68 1.84 -2.82
CA ILE A 180 -5.61 2.85 -2.75
C ILE A 180 -6.01 4.02 -1.85
N GLN A 181 -7.28 4.45 -1.90
CA GLN A 181 -7.79 5.50 -1.04
C GLN A 181 -7.72 5.11 0.44
N GLN A 182 -8.06 3.86 0.78
CA GLN A 182 -7.91 3.36 2.14
C GLN A 182 -6.44 3.40 2.61
N ILE A 183 -5.53 2.90 1.78
CA ILE A 183 -4.09 2.94 2.10
C ILE A 183 -3.62 4.37 2.29
N ALA A 184 -4.07 5.30 1.44
CA ALA A 184 -3.76 6.71 1.60
C ALA A 184 -4.20 7.21 2.99
N GLN A 185 -5.43 6.90 3.44
CA GLN A 185 -5.88 7.28 4.79
C GLN A 185 -5.02 6.67 5.90
N LEU A 186 -4.60 5.42 5.75
CA LEU A 186 -3.70 4.78 6.71
C LEU A 186 -2.33 5.49 6.74
N GLN A 187 -1.70 5.69 5.59
CA GLN A 187 -0.41 6.40 5.47
C GLN A 187 -0.49 7.83 6.02
N MET A 188 -1.59 8.52 5.79
CA MET A 188 -1.83 9.85 6.31
C MET A 188 -1.85 9.88 7.84
N ALA A 189 -2.49 8.91 8.48
CA ALA A 189 -2.50 8.80 9.93
C ALA A 189 -1.09 8.63 10.49
N GLU A 190 -0.21 7.94 9.76
CA GLU A 190 1.21 7.79 10.12
C GLU A 190 2.00 9.08 9.95
N ILE A 191 1.79 9.82 8.85
CA ILE A 191 2.57 11.03 8.53
C ILE A 191 2.17 12.23 9.40
N LYS A 192 0.89 12.33 9.81
CA LYS A 192 0.36 13.47 10.57
C LYS A 192 0.85 13.59 12.01
N SER A 193 1.51 12.59 12.57
CA SER A 193 1.98 12.69 13.95
C SER A 193 3.08 13.76 14.05
N GLU A 194 2.72 14.98 14.46
CA GLU A 194 3.60 16.16 14.62
C GLU A 194 4.79 15.94 15.57
N ASN A 195 4.81 14.81 16.29
CA ASN A 195 5.96 14.29 17.00
C ASN A 195 6.32 12.96 16.33
N MET A 196 7.62 12.71 16.05
CA MET A 196 8.07 11.33 15.80
C MET A 196 7.47 10.48 16.91
N PRO A 197 6.53 9.57 16.61
CA PRO A 197 5.82 8.91 17.66
C PRO A 197 6.86 8.07 18.41
N GLU A 198 6.89 8.17 19.74
CA GLU A 198 7.82 7.39 20.58
C GLU A 198 7.66 5.87 20.33
N SER A 199 6.57 5.46 19.68
CA SER A 199 6.20 4.11 19.29
C SER A 199 5.32 4.15 18.05
N ILE A 200 5.50 3.25 17.07
CA ILE A 200 4.61 3.14 15.90
C ILE A 200 3.27 2.43 16.22
N LYS A 201 2.81 2.56 17.46
CA LYS A 201 1.71 1.75 18.03
C LYS A 201 0.43 1.84 17.21
N ASP A 202 0.15 3.04 16.70
CA ASP A 202 -1.05 3.36 15.92
C ASP A 202 -0.77 3.39 14.41
N CYS A 203 0.40 2.88 13.99
CA CYS A 203 0.85 2.85 12.61
C CYS A 203 1.03 1.41 12.15
N PHE A 204 0.76 1.16 10.87
CA PHE A 204 1.02 -0.13 10.22
C PHE A 204 2.43 -0.15 9.65
N GLY A 205 3.01 1.03 9.43
CA GLY A 205 4.42 1.29 9.56
C GLY A 205 5.28 0.83 8.41
N SER A 206 4.79 0.28 7.30
CA SER A 206 5.77 -0.22 6.32
C SER A 206 5.38 -0.39 4.87
N GLY A 207 4.48 0.43 4.36
CA GLY A 207 4.03 0.24 2.99
C GLY A 207 3.09 -0.97 2.87
N TYR A 208 2.42 -1.01 1.73
CA TYR A 208 1.23 -1.83 1.54
C TYR A 208 1.34 -2.56 0.21
N GLU A 209 0.61 -3.63 0.09
CA GLU A 209 0.54 -4.41 -1.14
C GLU A 209 -0.92 -4.65 -1.50
N ILE A 210 -1.20 -4.49 -2.79
CA ILE A 210 -2.51 -4.73 -3.36
C ILE A 210 -2.34 -5.82 -4.41
N VAL A 211 -3.16 -6.86 -4.35
CA VAL A 211 -3.25 -7.91 -5.37
C VAL A 211 -4.67 -8.04 -5.85
N THR A 212 -4.86 -8.14 -7.16
CA THR A 212 -6.17 -8.43 -7.77
C THR A 212 -5.98 -9.19 -9.08
N PHE A 213 -7.07 -9.79 -9.59
CA PHE A 213 -7.04 -10.59 -10.80
C PHE A 213 -7.38 -9.75 -12.03
N TYR A 214 -6.49 -9.72 -13.01
CA TYR A 214 -6.72 -9.14 -14.33
C TYR A 214 -5.73 -9.73 -15.34
N ASP A 215 -6.00 -9.59 -16.64
CA ASP A 215 -5.16 -10.17 -17.71
C ASP A 215 -4.89 -11.67 -17.52
N GLY A 216 -5.88 -12.41 -17.00
CA GLY A 216 -5.83 -13.86 -16.80
C GLY A 216 -5.00 -14.33 -15.61
N LYS A 217 -4.51 -13.44 -14.74
CA LYS A 217 -3.72 -13.82 -13.56
C LYS A 217 -3.87 -12.86 -12.38
N PHE A 218 -3.43 -13.30 -11.21
CA PHE A 218 -3.21 -12.39 -10.08
C PHE A 218 -1.99 -11.51 -10.33
N ASN A 219 -2.19 -10.21 -10.17
CA ASN A 219 -1.15 -9.21 -10.33
C ASN A 219 -1.09 -8.33 -9.09
N ARG A 220 0.13 -7.91 -8.74
CA ARG A 220 0.38 -6.85 -7.78
C ARG A 220 0.19 -5.49 -8.47
N ILE A 221 -0.29 -4.51 -7.72
CA ILE A 221 -0.43 -3.13 -8.21
C ILE A 221 0.81 -2.33 -7.81
N ASP A 222 1.61 -1.98 -8.82
CA ASP A 222 2.68 -1.00 -8.68
C ASP A 222 2.07 0.42 -8.69
N LEU A 223 2.49 1.30 -7.78
CA LEU A 223 1.87 2.61 -7.61
C LEU A 223 2.78 3.63 -6.92
N THR A 224 2.43 4.91 -7.10
CA THR A 224 3.08 6.06 -6.46
C THR A 224 2.08 6.86 -5.61
N TYR A 225 2.45 7.24 -4.40
CA TYR A 225 1.77 8.24 -3.59
C TYR A 225 2.56 9.55 -3.63
N ALA A 226 1.87 10.66 -3.88
CA ALA A 226 2.46 11.99 -3.83
C ALA A 226 1.70 12.87 -2.84
N PHE A 227 2.37 13.28 -1.78
CA PHE A 227 1.80 14.12 -0.74
C PHE A 227 2.12 15.58 -1.01
N ILE A 228 1.08 16.40 -1.12
CA ILE A 228 1.16 17.79 -1.61
C ILE A 228 0.49 18.75 -0.62
N GLU A 229 1.18 19.84 -0.32
CA GLU A 229 0.57 20.99 0.35
C GLU A 229 -0.18 21.86 -0.65
N LEU A 230 -1.39 22.28 -0.29
CA LEU A 230 -2.11 23.35 -0.98
C LEU A 230 -1.98 24.64 -0.18
N SER A 231 -1.58 25.70 -0.88
CA SER A 231 -1.47 27.05 -0.33
C SER A 231 -2.59 27.95 -0.87
N TYR A 232 -3.19 28.79 -0.03
CA TYR A 232 -4.15 29.79 -0.49
C TYR A 232 -3.51 31.18 -0.58
N ASN A 233 -3.43 31.71 -1.80
CA ASN A 233 -2.90 33.05 -2.05
C ASN A 233 -4.01 34.10 -1.87
N LYS A 234 -3.89 34.90 -0.80
CA LYS A 234 -4.91 35.91 -0.44
C LYS A 234 -5.04 37.05 -1.45
N GLU A 235 -3.97 37.36 -2.19
CA GLU A 235 -3.94 38.47 -3.14
C GLU A 235 -4.60 38.07 -4.46
N THR A 236 -4.21 36.92 -5.01
CA THR A 236 -4.75 36.40 -6.27
C THR A 236 -6.06 35.65 -6.09
N LYS A 237 -6.39 35.25 -4.86
CA LYS A 237 -7.52 34.37 -4.49
C LYS A 237 -7.45 32.99 -5.16
N ASN A 238 -6.24 32.55 -5.50
CA ASN A 238 -6.01 31.24 -6.10
C ASN A 238 -5.53 30.25 -5.04
N VAL A 239 -5.83 28.97 -5.28
CA VAL A 239 -5.20 27.85 -4.58
C VAL A 239 -4.01 27.40 -5.42
N GLU A 240 -2.84 27.39 -4.80
CA GLU A 240 -1.57 26.97 -5.39
C GLU A 240 -1.33 25.49 -5.03
N ILE A 241 -0.98 24.69 -6.03
CA ILE A 241 -0.60 23.29 -5.88
C ILE A 241 0.93 23.27 -5.76
N ASN A 242 1.45 23.00 -4.56
CA ASN A 242 2.89 22.99 -4.33
C ASN A 242 3.54 21.71 -4.89
N HIS A 243 4.87 21.68 -4.89
CA HIS A 243 5.59 20.42 -5.12
C HIS A 243 5.27 19.39 -4.02
N PRO A 244 5.34 18.08 -4.32
CA PRO A 244 5.12 17.08 -3.29
C PRO A 244 6.22 17.19 -2.24
N TYR A 245 5.90 17.17 -0.95
CA TYR A 245 6.93 17.15 0.10
C TYR A 245 7.40 15.72 0.41
N LEU A 246 6.58 14.72 0.04
CA LEU A 246 6.89 13.30 0.17
C LEU A 246 6.33 12.54 -1.04
N ILE A 247 7.14 11.68 -1.63
CA ILE A 247 6.73 10.72 -2.66
C ILE A 247 7.13 9.33 -2.20
N LEU A 248 6.16 8.43 -2.19
CA LEU A 248 6.35 7.01 -1.88
C LEU A 248 6.01 6.22 -3.13
N SER A 249 6.88 5.34 -3.58
CA SER A 249 6.53 4.39 -4.65
C SER A 249 6.73 2.98 -4.19
N GLN A 250 5.87 2.09 -4.67
CA GLN A 250 5.94 0.67 -4.41
C GLN A 250 5.83 -0.10 -5.73
N TYR A 251 6.72 -1.06 -5.93
CA TYR A 251 6.69 -1.91 -7.12
C TYR A 251 7.45 -3.22 -6.93
N ILE A 252 7.17 -4.20 -7.78
CA ILE A 252 7.78 -5.53 -7.69
C ILE A 252 8.90 -5.71 -8.70
N THR A 253 10.06 -6.19 -8.27
CA THR A 253 11.18 -6.55 -9.16
C THR A 253 11.82 -7.84 -8.67
N ASN A 254 11.89 -8.87 -9.52
CA ASN A 254 12.44 -10.19 -9.19
C ASN A 254 11.83 -10.75 -7.87
N ASP A 255 10.51 -10.67 -7.72
CA ASP A 255 9.77 -11.07 -6.51
C ASP A 255 10.09 -10.30 -5.22
N PHE A 256 10.91 -9.24 -5.29
CA PHE A 256 11.11 -8.29 -4.20
C PHE A 256 10.16 -7.11 -4.35
N LEU A 257 9.51 -6.74 -3.26
CA LEU A 257 8.72 -5.52 -3.16
C LEU A 257 9.67 -4.38 -2.78
N ILE A 258 9.80 -3.41 -3.67
CA ILE A 258 10.65 -2.25 -3.53
C ILE A 258 9.79 -1.07 -3.11
N HIS A 259 10.19 -0.41 -2.02
CA HIS A 259 9.64 0.89 -1.64
C HIS A 259 10.72 1.95 -1.83
N ASP A 260 10.43 2.91 -2.70
CA ASP A 260 11.26 4.08 -2.91
C ASP A 260 10.62 5.29 -2.22
N ARG A 261 11.43 6.04 -1.47
CA ARG A 261 10.99 7.19 -0.68
C ARG A 261 11.78 8.42 -1.08
N TYR A 262 11.08 9.46 -1.51
CA TYR A 262 11.66 10.78 -1.84
C TYR A 262 11.06 11.82 -0.90
N GLN A 263 11.88 12.44 -0.07
CA GLN A 263 11.44 13.49 0.88
C GLN A 263 12.15 14.80 0.60
N GLN A 264 11.40 15.89 0.52
CA GLN A 264 11.93 17.23 0.32
C GLN A 264 12.89 17.63 1.45
N ASN A 265 14.08 18.15 1.09
CA ASN A 265 15.04 18.73 2.03
C ASN A 265 14.57 20.12 2.51
N ASN A 266 14.58 20.37 3.82
CA ASN A 266 14.34 21.66 4.48
C ASN A 266 13.03 22.37 4.05
N TYR A 267 12.00 22.27 4.90
CA TYR A 267 10.73 23.00 4.78
C TYR A 267 10.87 24.52 5.03
N ASP A 268 12.06 25.10 4.85
CA ASP A 268 12.34 26.50 5.18
C ASP A 268 12.65 27.33 3.93
N CYS A 269 11.97 28.47 3.90
CA CYS A 269 11.77 29.40 2.81
C CYS A 269 13.07 30.11 2.40
N ASP A 270 13.10 30.62 1.17
CA ASP A 270 14.14 31.47 0.57
C ASP A 270 15.24 30.75 -0.24
N VAL A 271 14.85 30.04 -1.29
CA VAL A 271 15.56 30.12 -2.57
C VAL A 271 14.54 30.18 -3.69
N ASP A 272 14.57 31.27 -4.45
CA ASP A 272 13.88 31.43 -5.73
C ASP A 272 14.50 30.44 -6.73
N SER A 273 13.97 29.21 -6.75
CA SER A 273 14.27 28.23 -7.79
C SER A 273 13.04 27.37 -8.02
N ASN A 274 12.62 27.25 -9.29
CA ASN A 274 11.57 26.33 -9.77
C ASN A 274 11.95 24.83 -9.61
N LEU A 275 12.80 24.50 -8.64
CA LEU A 275 13.48 23.23 -8.49
C LEU A 275 13.54 22.88 -6.99
N VAL A 276 12.95 21.74 -6.63
CA VAL A 276 12.87 21.21 -5.25
C VAL A 276 13.71 19.94 -5.14
N GLU A 277 14.61 19.89 -4.16
CA GLU A 277 15.51 18.75 -3.95
C GLU A 277 14.96 17.72 -2.95
N TYR A 278 15.10 16.43 -3.27
CA TYR A 278 14.66 15.31 -2.43
C TYR A 278 15.80 14.42 -1.94
N GLN A 279 15.74 13.99 -0.67
CA GLN A 279 16.48 12.84 -0.14
C GLN A 279 15.80 11.53 -0.55
N TYR A 280 16.61 10.53 -0.90
CA TYR A 280 16.16 9.24 -1.38
C TYR A 280 16.58 8.10 -0.43
N ASP A 281 15.60 7.29 -0.02
CA ASP A 281 15.79 6.03 0.66
C ASP A 281 15.10 4.91 -0.12
N GLN A 282 15.70 3.72 -0.13
CA GLN A 282 15.13 2.52 -0.73
C GLN A 282 15.02 1.40 0.31
N ILE A 283 13.88 0.71 0.30
CA ILE A 283 13.56 -0.36 1.24
C ILE A 283 13.12 -1.57 0.45
N ILE A 284 13.85 -2.68 0.63
CA ILE A 284 13.62 -3.92 -0.08
C ILE A 284 12.92 -4.90 0.85
N THR A 285 11.79 -5.43 0.39
CA THR A 285 10.93 -6.33 1.17
C THR A 285 10.85 -7.68 0.48
N GLN A 286 11.37 -8.71 1.13
CA GLN A 286 11.44 -10.06 0.58
C GLN A 286 10.08 -10.77 0.64
N SER A 287 9.92 -11.80 -0.18
CA SER A 287 8.83 -12.76 -0.11
C SER A 287 9.17 -13.91 0.85
N LEU A 288 8.16 -14.53 1.45
CA LEU A 288 8.32 -15.79 2.18
C LEU A 288 8.87 -16.93 1.32
N LEU A 289 8.61 -16.90 0.02
CA LEU A 289 9.11 -17.89 -0.94
C LEU A 289 10.64 -17.78 -1.13
N ASN A 290 11.19 -16.59 -0.90
CA ASN A 290 12.56 -16.22 -1.28
C ASN A 290 13.40 -15.78 -0.06
N LEU A 291 13.06 -16.23 1.15
CA LEU A 291 13.78 -15.85 2.39
C LEU A 291 15.28 -16.17 2.38
N ASN A 292 15.69 -17.14 1.56
CA ASN A 292 17.09 -17.58 1.44
C ASN A 292 17.77 -17.03 0.19
N GLU A 293 17.08 -16.24 -0.62
CA GLU A 293 17.66 -15.65 -1.83
C GLU A 293 18.41 -14.36 -1.49
N ASP A 294 19.57 -14.20 -2.13
CA ASP A 294 20.35 -12.97 -2.00
C ASP A 294 19.57 -11.80 -2.60
N ILE A 295 19.53 -10.70 -1.84
CA ILE A 295 18.94 -9.45 -2.32
C ILE A 295 19.73 -8.99 -3.57
N PRO A 296 19.06 -8.75 -4.71
CA PRO A 296 19.75 -8.35 -5.93
C PRO A 296 20.56 -7.07 -5.70
N ALA A 297 21.82 -7.09 -6.12
CA ALA A 297 22.75 -5.97 -5.91
C ALA A 297 22.37 -4.69 -6.69
N ILE A 298 21.51 -4.81 -7.70
CA ILE A 298 21.10 -3.70 -8.58
C ILE A 298 19.60 -3.82 -8.84
N ILE A 299 18.84 -2.88 -8.28
CA ILE A 299 17.47 -2.60 -8.72
C ILE A 299 17.57 -1.58 -9.85
N PRO A 300 16.86 -1.76 -10.98
CA PRO A 300 16.95 -0.85 -12.11
C PRO A 300 16.68 0.59 -11.66
N PRO A 301 17.57 1.55 -11.95
CA PRO A 301 17.21 2.96 -11.79
C PRO A 301 15.96 3.24 -12.65
N ASP A 302 15.11 4.14 -12.16
CA ASP A 302 13.99 4.72 -12.93
C ASP A 302 12.73 3.86 -13.13
N LYS A 303 12.57 2.72 -12.43
CA LYS A 303 11.28 1.97 -12.52
C LYS A 303 10.07 2.82 -12.10
N ILE A 304 10.27 3.76 -11.17
CA ILE A 304 9.27 4.76 -10.76
C ILE A 304 8.70 5.57 -11.94
N ASN A 305 9.54 5.89 -12.93
CA ASN A 305 9.15 6.64 -14.13
C ASN A 305 8.43 5.78 -15.17
N ASN A 306 8.00 4.57 -14.79
CA ASN A 306 7.16 3.70 -15.60
C ASN A 306 5.87 3.31 -14.86
N LEU A 307 5.61 3.93 -13.69
CA LEU A 307 4.42 3.63 -12.89
C LEU A 307 3.24 4.47 -13.37
N ASN A 308 2.16 3.77 -13.74
CA ASN A 308 0.99 4.36 -14.38
C ASN A 308 -0.14 4.70 -13.42
N PHE A 309 -0.02 4.32 -12.14
CA PHE A 309 -0.93 4.67 -11.07
C PHE A 309 -0.27 5.65 -10.11
N CYS A 310 -0.92 6.79 -9.87
CA CYS A 310 -0.53 7.71 -8.83
C CYS A 310 -1.72 8.17 -7.99
N CYS A 311 -1.57 8.14 -6.67
CA CYS A 311 -2.48 8.73 -5.72
C CYS A 311 -1.89 10.05 -5.21
N PHE A 312 -2.49 11.16 -5.62
CA PHE A 312 -2.16 12.49 -5.13
C PHE A 312 -2.96 12.76 -3.87
N ILE A 313 -2.28 13.10 -2.80
CA ILE A 313 -2.86 13.31 -1.47
C ILE A 313 -2.62 14.76 -1.10
N PHE A 314 -3.69 15.49 -0.82
CA PHE A 314 -3.67 16.93 -0.60
C PHE A 314 -3.95 17.29 0.84
N HIS A 315 -3.05 18.06 1.44
CA HIS A 315 -3.29 18.74 2.71
C HIS A 315 -3.39 20.24 2.52
N ASP A 316 -4.26 20.88 3.27
CA ASP A 316 -4.43 22.33 3.26
C ASP A 316 -4.59 22.86 4.68
N ASN A 317 -4.21 24.12 4.89
CA ASN A 317 -4.38 24.79 6.19
C ASN A 317 -5.55 25.80 6.20
N PHE A 318 -6.41 25.81 5.18
CA PHE A 318 -7.36 26.91 4.95
C PHE A 318 -8.84 26.51 4.78
N LYS A 319 -9.15 25.35 4.18
CA LYS A 319 -10.52 24.88 3.90
C LYS A 319 -10.88 23.66 4.74
N HIS A 320 -10.11 22.58 4.61
CA HIS A 320 -10.32 21.34 5.37
C HIS A 320 -9.38 21.25 6.57
N GLY A 321 -8.28 22.03 6.57
CA GLY A 321 -7.32 22.04 7.66
C GLY A 321 -6.59 20.69 7.81
N THR A 322 -6.00 20.46 8.99
CA THR A 322 -5.31 19.19 9.29
C THR A 322 -6.27 18.02 9.55
N THR A 323 -7.59 18.24 9.54
CA THR A 323 -8.57 17.25 9.99
C THR A 323 -9.00 16.28 8.89
N MET A 324 -8.94 16.67 7.61
CA MET A 324 -9.33 15.80 6.49
C MET A 324 -8.48 16.10 5.26
N TRP A 325 -7.77 15.11 4.71
CA TRP A 325 -7.05 15.26 3.45
C TRP A 325 -7.85 14.64 2.32
N GLN A 326 -7.79 15.28 1.17
CA GLN A 326 -8.43 14.81 -0.05
C GLN A 326 -7.43 14.01 -0.87
N SER A 327 -7.91 13.09 -1.70
CA SER A 327 -7.04 12.37 -2.63
C SER A 327 -7.63 12.31 -4.03
N ALA A 328 -6.76 12.34 -5.03
CA ALA A 328 -7.08 12.13 -6.42
C ALA A 328 -6.24 10.97 -6.96
N ILE A 329 -6.89 9.94 -7.46
CA ILE A 329 -6.22 8.77 -8.02
C ILE A 329 -6.22 8.91 -9.54
N ILE A 330 -5.02 8.89 -10.12
CA ILE A 330 -4.78 9.05 -11.54
C ILE A 330 -4.18 7.76 -12.07
N ARG A 331 -4.90 7.13 -13.00
CA ARG A 331 -4.37 6.09 -13.88
C ARG A 331 -4.19 6.70 -15.27
N SER A 332 -3.01 6.51 -15.87
CA SER A 332 -2.64 7.15 -17.13
C SER A 332 -1.72 6.27 -17.95
N ASP A 333 -1.77 6.39 -19.28
CA ASP A 333 -0.88 5.66 -20.20
C ASP A 333 0.57 6.16 -20.11
N THR A 334 0.75 7.42 -19.69
CA THR A 334 2.04 7.98 -19.31
C THR A 334 2.15 8.10 -17.80
N PRO A 335 3.33 7.88 -17.20
CA PRO A 335 3.53 8.06 -15.76
C PRO A 335 3.03 9.43 -15.28
N PRO A 336 2.18 9.50 -14.25
CA PRO A 336 1.66 10.78 -13.75
C PRO A 336 2.77 11.69 -13.21
N ILE A 337 3.83 11.08 -12.66
CA ILE A 337 5.00 11.72 -12.07
C ILE A 337 6.25 11.21 -12.78
N ASN A 338 7.18 12.11 -13.06
CA ASN A 338 8.51 11.80 -13.57
C ASN A 338 9.56 12.33 -12.59
N ILE A 339 10.40 11.45 -12.07
CA ILE A 339 11.50 11.78 -11.16
C ILE A 339 12.82 11.81 -11.93
N ILE A 340 13.48 12.96 -11.91
CA ILE A 340 14.72 13.21 -12.65
C ILE A 340 15.87 13.38 -11.67
N LYS A 341 16.89 12.53 -11.77
CA LYS A 341 18.10 12.65 -10.95
C LYS A 341 18.95 13.84 -11.41
N TYR A 342 19.40 14.67 -10.47
CA TYR A 342 20.21 15.85 -10.73
C TYR A 342 21.68 15.65 -10.30
N HIS A 343 22.61 15.78 -11.26
CA HIS A 343 24.08 15.72 -11.07
C HIS A 343 24.61 14.47 -10.31
N GLU A 344 25.89 14.50 -9.94
CA GLU A 344 26.51 13.56 -9.01
C GLU A 344 25.99 13.80 -7.58
N GLY A 345 25.05 12.97 -7.12
CA GLY A 345 24.48 13.06 -5.77
C GLY A 345 23.22 12.20 -5.58
N ASN A 346 22.54 12.37 -4.44
CA ASN A 346 21.22 11.79 -4.13
C ASN A 346 20.14 12.89 -4.17
N LEU A 347 20.14 13.72 -5.22
CA LEU A 347 19.18 14.81 -5.40
C LEU A 347 18.33 14.53 -6.64
N TYR A 348 17.03 14.79 -6.53
CA TYR A 348 16.03 14.51 -7.56
C TYR A 348 15.09 15.71 -7.75
N TYR A 349 14.45 15.80 -8.92
CA TYR A 349 13.36 16.73 -9.25
C TYR A 349 12.12 15.97 -9.73
N VAL A 350 10.97 16.63 -9.68
CA VAL A 350 9.67 16.02 -9.96
C VAL A 350 8.92 16.88 -10.99
N ASP A 351 8.59 16.27 -12.12
CA ASP A 351 7.72 16.82 -13.15
C ASP A 351 6.40 16.04 -13.19
N TYR A 352 5.31 16.72 -13.56
CA TYR A 352 4.03 16.10 -13.81
C TYR A 352 3.80 15.91 -15.31
N SER A 353 3.10 14.83 -15.68
CA SER A 353 2.57 14.73 -17.04
C SER A 353 1.48 15.78 -17.30
N GLU A 354 1.33 16.25 -18.54
CA GLU A 354 0.28 17.21 -18.92
C GLU A 354 -1.13 16.72 -18.53
N GLN A 355 -1.37 15.40 -18.63
CA GLN A 355 -2.63 14.80 -18.22
C GLN A 355 -2.83 14.88 -16.70
N ALA A 356 -1.79 14.57 -15.92
CA ALA A 356 -1.84 14.71 -14.47
C ALA A 356 -2.14 16.17 -14.08
N GLU A 357 -1.41 17.15 -14.63
CA GLU A 357 -1.64 18.57 -14.35
C GLU A 357 -3.11 18.98 -14.58
N LYS A 358 -3.68 18.62 -15.73
CA LYS A 358 -5.09 18.94 -16.04
C LYS A 358 -6.05 18.34 -15.03
N GLN A 359 -5.83 17.08 -14.64
CA GLN A 359 -6.69 16.39 -13.68
C GLN A 359 -6.55 16.95 -12.26
N LEU A 360 -5.33 17.29 -11.84
CA LEU A 360 -5.07 17.93 -10.55
C LEU A 360 -5.72 19.31 -10.48
N ILE A 361 -5.57 20.14 -11.51
CA ILE A 361 -6.23 21.45 -11.60
C ILE A 361 -7.76 21.29 -11.54
N GLY A 362 -8.32 20.33 -12.28
CA GLY A 362 -9.75 20.04 -12.25
C GLY A 362 -10.24 19.59 -10.87
N PHE A 363 -9.47 18.72 -10.20
CA PHE A 363 -9.77 18.25 -8.86
C PHE A 363 -9.74 19.38 -7.83
N VAL A 364 -8.68 20.20 -7.84
CA VAL A 364 -8.54 21.35 -6.91
C VAL A 364 -9.64 22.37 -7.17
N SER A 365 -9.95 22.66 -8.43
CA SER A 365 -11.03 23.58 -8.78
C SER A 365 -12.41 23.12 -8.30
N LYS A 366 -12.66 21.80 -8.30
CA LYS A 366 -13.94 21.23 -7.87
C LYS A 366 -14.08 21.16 -6.35
N ASN A 367 -12.99 20.86 -5.65
CA ASN A 367 -13.03 20.53 -4.22
C ASN A 367 -12.55 21.67 -3.32
N TYR A 368 -11.76 22.63 -3.82
CA TYR A 368 -11.13 23.68 -3.01
C TYR A 368 -11.58 25.10 -3.36
N LEU A 369 -11.88 25.38 -4.62
CA LEU A 369 -12.56 26.60 -5.06
C LEU A 369 -14.09 26.44 -4.96
#